data_AF-A0A3S4Y2A9-F1
#
_entry.id   AF-A0A3S4Y2A9-F1
#
_cell.length_a   1.000
_cell.length_b   1.000
_cell.length_c   1.000
_cell.angle_alpha   90.00
_cell.angle_beta   90.00
_cell.angle_gamma   90.00
#
_symmetry.space_group_name_H-M   'P 1'
#
loop_
_entity.id
_entity.type
_entity.pdbx_description
1 polymer ?
#
loop_
_entity_poly.entity_id
_entity_poly.type
_entity_poly.pdbx_seq_one_letter_code
_entity_poly.pdbx_strand_id
1 'polypeptide(L)'
;MKKFYLAVLRGYLEGANRIDYPLKIQLDKIADKFAKEDNIAQEAVTDYECLKIIEMPYPAGRYETSRYSLVRLIPHTGRKHQLRRHCKHIFILF
;
A
#
# COMPACT_ATOMS: atom_id res chain seq x y z
N MET A 1 -20.02 -5.79 -2.62
CA MET A 1 -19.32 -5.67 -3.93
C MET A 1 -17.83 -5.88 -3.72
N LYS A 2 -17.18 -6.81 -4.43
CA LYS A 2 -15.72 -7.02 -4.32
C LYS A 2 -15.00 -6.10 -5.31
N LYS A 3 -13.99 -5.37 -4.85
CA LYS A 3 -13.14 -4.52 -5.69
C LYS A 3 -11.76 -5.15 -5.84
N PHE A 4 -11.19 -5.02 -7.03
CA PHE A 4 -9.85 -5.49 -7.35
C PHE A 4 -9.08 -4.37 -8.03
N TYR A 5 -7.81 -4.24 -7.70
CA TYR A 5 -6.92 -3.24 -8.26
C TYR A 5 -5.63 -3.92 -8.71
N LEU A 6 -5.08 -3.46 -9.83
CA LEU A 6 -3.73 -3.80 -10.24
C LEU A 6 -2.80 -2.64 -9.87
N ALA A 7 -1.65 -2.97 -9.32
CA ALA A 7 -0.63 -2.00 -8.96
C ALA A 7 0.77 -2.51 -9.37
N VAL A 8 1.61 -1.59 -9.80
CA VAL A 8 3.05 -1.82 -9.95
C VAL A 8 3.74 -1.25 -8.72
N LEU A 9 4.43 -2.12 -7.98
CA LEU A 9 5.17 -1.75 -6.77
C LEU A 9 6.66 -1.85 -7.06
N ARG A 10 7.46 -0.96 -6.45
CA ARG A 10 8.92 -0.96 -6.57
C ARG A 10 9.50 -1.98 -5.61
N GLY A 11 10.38 -2.84 -6.10
CA GLY A 11 10.96 -3.96 -5.37
C GLY A 11 10.29 -5.30 -5.73
N TYR A 12 10.80 -6.38 -5.13
CA TYR A 12 10.22 -7.70 -5.26
C TYR A 12 9.26 -7.96 -4.11
N LEU A 13 8.02 -8.32 -4.46
CA LEU A 13 7.02 -8.80 -3.53
C LEU A 13 6.58 -10.16 -4.05
N GLU A 14 6.70 -11.20 -3.23
CA GLU A 14 6.45 -12.57 -3.64
C GLU A 14 5.18 -13.13 -3.00
N GLY A 15 4.57 -14.11 -3.68
CA GLY A 15 3.43 -14.86 -3.18
C GLY A 15 2.17 -14.02 -2.97
N ALA A 16 1.33 -14.48 -2.04
CA ALA A 16 0.09 -13.83 -1.64
C ALA A 16 0.01 -13.74 -0.13
N ASN A 17 -0.47 -12.62 0.40
CA ASN A 17 -0.61 -12.43 1.84
C ASN A 17 -1.68 -11.37 2.16
N ARG A 18 -2.01 -11.24 3.44
CA ARG A 18 -2.92 -10.23 4.00
C ARG A 18 -2.13 -9.11 4.66
N ILE A 19 -2.50 -7.87 4.34
CA ILE A 19 -2.05 -6.67 5.03
C ILE A 19 -3.17 -6.25 5.98
N ASP A 20 -3.05 -6.67 7.24
CA ASP A 20 -3.91 -6.24 8.33
C ASP A 20 -3.16 -5.19 9.16
N TYR A 21 -3.28 -3.93 8.75
CA TYR A 21 -2.55 -2.83 9.35
C TYR A 21 -3.48 -1.62 9.56
N PRO A 22 -3.96 -1.39 10.80
CA PRO A 22 -4.86 -0.29 11.11
C PRO A 22 -4.30 1.07 10.70
N LEU A 23 -5.18 1.91 10.15
CA LEU A 23 -4.83 3.22 9.62
C LEU A 23 -5.45 4.33 10.47
N LYS A 24 -4.60 5.20 11.02
CA LYS A 24 -5.06 6.46 11.62
C LYS A 24 -5.66 7.38 10.56
N ILE A 25 -6.71 8.10 10.93
CA ILE A 25 -7.27 9.19 10.13
C ILE A 25 -6.19 10.27 9.99
N GLN A 26 -5.95 10.72 8.76
CA GLN A 26 -5.13 11.91 8.54
C GLN A 26 -6.11 13.08 8.37
N LEU A 27 -6.30 13.83 9.46
CA LEU A 27 -7.11 15.05 9.47
C LEU A 27 -6.48 16.09 8.56
N ASP A 28 -7.32 16.82 7.84
CA ASP A 28 -6.86 17.93 7.01
C ASP A 28 -6.69 19.17 7.90
N LYS A 29 -5.49 19.76 7.89
CA LYS A 29 -5.16 20.91 8.74
C LYS A 29 -6.04 22.13 8.48
N ILE A 30 -6.69 22.21 7.31
CA ILE A 30 -7.49 23.35 6.89
C ILE A 30 -8.98 23.08 7.13
N ALA A 31 -9.48 21.90 6.76
CA ALA A 31 -10.90 21.57 6.88
C ALA A 31 -11.31 21.10 8.29
N ASP A 32 -10.40 20.47 9.03
CA ASP A 32 -10.71 19.79 10.29
C ASP A 32 -10.13 20.53 11.52
N LYS A 33 -9.94 21.86 11.44
CA LYS A 33 -9.28 22.67 12.48
C LYS A 33 -9.93 22.58 13.87
N PHE A 34 -11.19 22.15 13.95
CA PHE A 34 -11.96 21.95 15.17
C PHE A 34 -12.37 20.50 15.43
N ALA A 35 -11.94 19.55 14.58
CA ALA A 35 -12.25 18.14 14.79
C ALA A 35 -11.48 17.62 16.02
N LYS A 36 -12.18 16.89 16.91
CA LYS A 36 -11.53 16.22 18.03
C LYS A 36 -10.48 15.26 17.47
N GLU A 37 -9.28 15.31 18.05
CA GLU A 37 -8.16 14.41 17.79
C GLU A 37 -8.44 12.98 18.31
N ASP A 38 -9.58 12.39 17.96
CA ASP A 38 -9.77 10.95 18.13
C ASP A 38 -8.95 10.22 17.06
N ASN A 39 -7.64 10.18 17.33
CA ASN A 39 -6.57 9.52 16.57
C ASN A 39 -6.66 7.98 16.65
N ILE A 40 -7.87 7.44 16.77
CA ILE A 40 -8.10 6.01 16.88
C ILE A 40 -7.77 5.39 15.51
N ALA A 41 -6.85 4.44 15.50
CA ALA A 41 -6.52 3.71 14.29
C ALA A 41 -7.76 2.92 13.86
N GLN A 42 -8.19 3.11 12.61
CA GLN A 42 -9.31 2.37 12.06
C GLN A 42 -8.79 1.07 11.46
N GLU A 43 -9.49 -0.03 11.71
CA GLU A 43 -9.21 -1.30 11.07
C GLU A 43 -9.17 -1.14 9.55
N ALA A 44 -8.11 -1.70 8.97
CA ALA A 44 -7.86 -1.65 7.55
C ALA A 44 -7.21 -2.97 7.11
N VAL A 45 -7.87 -3.64 6.16
CA VAL A 45 -7.45 -4.95 5.67
C VAL A 45 -7.43 -4.95 4.14
N THR A 46 -6.31 -5.40 3.58
CA THR A 46 -6.12 -5.57 2.13
C THR A 46 -5.39 -6.88 1.87
N ASP A 47 -5.96 -7.76 1.05
CA ASP A 47 -5.20 -8.91 0.54
C ASP A 47 -4.41 -8.51 -0.70
N TYR A 48 -3.25 -9.13 -0.90
CA TYR A 48 -2.50 -9.01 -2.13
C TYR A 48 -2.06 -10.36 -2.68
N GLU A 49 -1.83 -10.38 -3.98
CA GLU A 49 -1.18 -11.48 -4.68
C GLU A 49 -0.24 -10.90 -5.73
N CYS A 50 1.02 -11.33 -5.70
CA CYS A 50 1.96 -11.02 -6.75
C CYS A 50 1.64 -11.85 -7.99
N LEU A 51 1.48 -11.16 -9.12
CA LEU A 51 1.20 -11.77 -10.42
C LEU A 51 2.47 -11.93 -11.25
N LYS A 52 3.41 -11.00 -11.13
CA LYS A 52 4.67 -11.03 -11.88
C LYS A 52 5.74 -10.18 -11.20
N ILE A 53 6.97 -10.65 -11.28
CA ILE A 53 8.15 -9.92 -10.84
C ILE A 53 9.02 -9.65 -12.07
N ILE A 54 9.62 -8.46 -12.14
CA ILE A 54 10.50 -8.08 -13.25
C ILE A 54 11.65 -7.20 -12.76
N GLU A 55 12.82 -7.40 -13.36
CA GLU A 55 13.94 -6.47 -13.29
C GLU A 55 14.05 -5.74 -14.63
N MET A 56 14.06 -4.42 -14.58
CA MET A 56 14.16 -3.56 -15.75
C MET A 56 15.59 -3.02 -15.87
N PRO A 57 16.13 -2.90 -17.10
CA PRO A 57 17.47 -2.38 -17.37
C PRO A 57 17.52 -0.84 -17.27
N TYR A 58 16.87 -0.28 -16.25
CA TYR A 58 16.85 1.14 -15.98
C TYR A 58 17.46 1.41 -14.60
N PRO A 59 18.40 2.34 -14.48
CA PRO A 59 19.07 2.61 -13.23
C PRO A 59 18.13 3.29 -12.22
N ALA A 60 18.32 2.98 -10.93
CA ALA A 60 17.62 3.62 -9.83
C ALA A 60 18.57 3.91 -8.65
N GLY A 61 18.95 5.18 -8.52
CA GLY A 61 19.89 5.63 -7.50
C GLY A 61 21.27 5.02 -7.73
N ARG A 62 21.73 4.18 -6.80
CA ARG A 62 23.04 3.52 -6.88
C ARG A 62 23.06 2.20 -7.65
N TYR A 63 21.91 1.72 -8.12
CA TYR A 63 21.78 0.43 -8.81
C TYR A 63 21.55 0.63 -10.30
N GLU A 64 22.17 -0.20 -11.13
CA GLU A 64 22.07 -0.15 -12.60
C GLU A 64 20.72 -0.64 -13.14
N THR A 65 20.01 -1.45 -12.34
CA THR A 65 18.70 -2.01 -12.68
C THR A 65 17.64 -1.65 -11.64
N SER A 66 16.38 -1.77 -12.04
CA SER A 66 15.22 -1.44 -11.21
C SER A 66 14.29 -2.64 -11.08
N ARG A 67 13.88 -2.94 -9.86
CA ARG A 67 13.00 -4.07 -9.55
C ARG A 67 11.56 -3.62 -9.39
N TYR A 68 10.64 -4.39 -9.95
CA TYR A 68 9.21 -4.14 -9.84
C TYR A 68 8.41 -5.44 -9.67
N SER A 69 7.24 -5.31 -9.04
CA SER A 69 6.25 -6.37 -8.91
C SER A 69 4.89 -5.87 -9.37
N LEU A 70 4.23 -6.63 -10.23
CA LEU A 70 2.83 -6.46 -10.59
C LEU A 70 1.98 -7.22 -9.58
N VAL A 71 1.07 -6.52 -8.91
CA VAL A 71 0.33 -7.04 -7.76
C VAL A 71 -1.16 -6.79 -7.92
N ARG A 72 -1.96 -7.81 -7.63
CA ARG A 72 -3.40 -7.71 -7.46
C ARG A 72 -3.71 -7.37 -6.01
N LEU A 73 -4.49 -6.33 -5.76
CA LEU A 73 -4.90 -5.87 -4.43
C LEU A 73 -6.42 -5.98 -4.26
N ILE A 74 -6.83 -6.50 -3.11
CA ILE A 74 -8.22 -6.79 -2.76
C ILE A 74 -8.52 -6.12 -1.41
N PRO A 75 -8.96 -4.85 -1.40
CA PRO A 75 -9.31 -4.17 -0.16
C PRO A 75 -10.64 -4.70 0.40
N HIS A 76 -10.63 -5.10 1.67
CA HIS A 76 -11.83 -5.48 2.43
C HIS A 76 -12.46 -4.29 3.15
N THR A 77 -11.67 -3.22 3.33
CA THR A 77 -12.09 -1.94 3.92
C THR A 77 -11.79 -0.77 2.97
N GLY A 78 -12.38 0.39 3.21
CA GLY A 78 -12.31 1.56 2.32
C GLY A 78 -11.71 2.82 2.94
N ARG A 79 -10.55 2.74 3.59
CA ARG A 79 -9.94 3.91 4.27
C ARG A 79 -9.22 4.86 3.29
N LYS A 80 -9.09 6.14 3.67
CA LYS A 80 -8.42 7.17 2.85
C LYS A 80 -6.99 6.73 2.50
N HIS A 81 -6.72 6.64 1.20
CA HIS A 81 -5.44 6.18 0.63
C HIS A 81 -4.99 4.78 1.11
N GLN A 82 -5.91 3.89 1.49
CA GLN A 82 -5.61 2.60 2.11
C GLN A 82 -4.55 1.79 1.35
N LEU A 83 -4.77 1.51 0.06
CA LEU A 83 -3.85 0.69 -0.74
C LEU A 83 -2.44 1.28 -0.78
N ARG A 84 -2.32 2.59 -1.01
CA ARG A 84 -1.02 3.27 -1.05
C ARG A 84 -0.30 3.19 0.31
N ARG A 85 -1.04 3.36 1.41
CA ARG A 85 -0.50 3.29 2.77
C ARG A 85 -0.10 1.87 3.15
N HIS A 86 -0.91 0.87 2.80
CA HIS A 86 -0.61 -0.54 3.02
C HIS A 86 0.62 -0.98 2.22
N CYS A 87 0.68 -0.68 0.92
CA CYS A 87 1.86 -1.00 0.11
C CYS A 87 3.11 -0.30 0.64
N LYS A 88 3.02 0.96 1.04
CA LYS A 88 4.15 1.66 1.67
C LYS A 88 4.60 0.98 2.97
N HIS A 89 3.67 0.50 3.80
CA HIS A 89 3.97 -0.19 5.05
C HIS A 89 4.76 -1.48 4.81
N ILE A 90 4.28 -2.34 3.90
CA ILE A 90 4.96 -3.61 3.63
C ILE A 90 6.32 -3.42 2.94
N PHE A 91 6.51 -2.37 2.12
CA PHE A 91 7.78 -2.14 1.42
C PHE A 91 8.83 -1.35 2.20
N ILE A 92 8.46 -0.65 3.27
CA ILE A 92 9.42 0.06 4.14
C ILE A 92 9.97 -0.86 5.24
N LEU A 93 9.29 -1.96 5.52
CA LEU A 93 9.69 -2.94 6.53
C LEU A 93 10.63 -4.04 5.99
N PHE A 94 11.03 -3.98 4.71
CA PHE A 94 12.07 -4.80 4.08
C PHE A 94 13.19 -3.90 3.53
#